data_AF-A0A955R6I6-F1
#
_entry.id   AF-A0A955R6I6-F1
#
_cell.length_a   1.000
_cell.length_b   1.000
_cell.length_c   1.000
_cell.angle_alpha   90.00
_cell.angle_beta   90.00
_cell.angle_gamma   90.00
#
_symmetry.space_group_name_H-M   'P 1'
#
loop_
_entity.id
_entity.type
_entity.pdbx_description
1 polymer ?
#
loop_
_entity_poly.entity_id
_entity_poly.type
_entity_poly.pdbx_seq_one_letter_code
_entity_poly.pdbx_strand_id
1 'polypeptide(L)'
;MRRRRVPVRRGAGAANLPILRTPAELSRHEPISDLKYVEQVVSIQYPVAAARTYLQRNMANIVSYKLVEARRGEQVGTVREVEIRHANSGERTWVRGERVLANGEPASFFVPDHLVTVQARVDGAGSKARNLGVDDDIVLHVPVRGYLRFLPGIYQGEGPVQAREVERARDTALARYRSGELPEVRSIEYDLDEDPLRRTLFVFQHEMTTVTDQIDHLVDLTDPLLCDAKFLPWLASWVGFELDEGLPVHQQRELVRRAIRLMRTRGTRLGIEEMVRVLTSAPVRVEERTVPRGAVLGQAHLIGGATVVQRYQRGEPAGAYLFTPPQAATAASPARKPTSFFTLRLEPRDRFQNRFGERAAQVLRRIVNVVSAEKPSHVQFTIRFDERRQ
;
A
#
# COMPACT_ATOMS: atom_id res chain seq x y z
N MET A 1 58.91 62.71 7.61
CA MET A 1 58.34 61.91 6.50
C MET A 1 56.96 62.47 6.11
N ARG A 2 56.89 63.20 4.98
CA ARG A 2 55.64 63.77 4.44
C ARG A 2 54.87 62.71 3.65
N ARG A 3 53.65 62.35 4.09
CA ARG A 3 52.76 61.45 3.32
C ARG A 3 51.93 62.26 2.31
N ARG A 4 52.19 62.01 1.03
CA ARG A 4 51.47 62.54 -0.14
C ARG A 4 50.03 62.02 -0.19
N ARG A 5 49.07 62.89 -0.53
CA ARG A 5 47.71 62.54 -0.94
C ARG A 5 47.70 62.02 -2.38
N VAL A 6 46.83 61.05 -2.66
CA VAL A 6 46.47 60.57 -4.01
C VAL A 6 44.98 60.92 -4.25
N PRO A 7 44.58 61.36 -5.46
CA PRO A 7 43.30 62.03 -5.69
C PRO A 7 42.13 61.07 -5.97
N VAL A 8 40.93 61.58 -5.67
CA VAL A 8 39.63 60.99 -5.98
C VAL A 8 39.42 60.97 -7.51
N ARG A 9 39.10 59.79 -8.06
CA ARG A 9 38.57 59.67 -9.43
C ARG A 9 37.10 59.28 -9.36
N ARG A 10 36.22 60.20 -9.75
CA ARG A 10 34.80 59.91 -10.04
C ARG A 10 34.74 59.06 -11.32
N GLY A 11 34.24 57.84 -11.20
CA GLY A 11 33.73 57.06 -12.32
C GLY A 11 32.23 57.28 -12.43
N ALA A 12 31.79 57.89 -13.52
CA ALA A 12 30.39 57.99 -13.91
C ALA A 12 29.89 56.60 -14.35
N GLY A 13 28.69 56.22 -13.92
CA GLY A 13 28.08 54.94 -14.27
C GLY A 13 26.95 54.55 -13.32
N ALA A 14 25.98 55.44 -13.12
CA ALA A 14 24.70 55.09 -12.54
C ALA A 14 23.89 54.32 -13.61
N ALA A 15 23.96 53.00 -13.61
CA ALA A 15 22.98 52.13 -14.26
C ALA A 15 23.12 50.70 -13.72
N ASN A 16 22.03 50.16 -13.18
CA ASN A 16 21.80 48.75 -12.85
C ASN A 16 22.48 48.17 -11.59
N LEU A 17 22.19 48.75 -10.42
CA LEU A 17 22.00 47.93 -9.23
C LEU A 17 20.56 47.42 -9.24
N PRO A 18 20.28 46.11 -9.06
CA PRO A 18 18.91 45.63 -8.99
C PRO A 18 18.25 46.28 -7.79
N ILE A 19 17.19 47.05 -8.07
CA ILE A 19 16.34 47.65 -7.06
C ILE A 19 15.86 46.49 -6.16
N LEU A 20 16.31 46.49 -4.91
CA LEU A 20 15.78 45.61 -3.89
C LEU A 20 14.27 45.85 -3.84
N ARG A 21 13.51 44.82 -4.24
CA ARG A 21 12.06 44.81 -4.22
C ARG A 21 11.58 45.36 -2.89
N THR A 22 10.64 46.31 -2.93
CA THR A 22 10.04 46.88 -1.72
C THR A 22 9.45 45.74 -0.87
N PRO A 23 9.46 45.83 0.47
CA PRO A 23 8.97 44.75 1.34
C PRO A 23 7.49 44.37 1.09
N ALA A 24 6.72 45.24 0.43
CA ALA A 24 5.36 44.95 -0.02
C ALA A 24 5.28 43.91 -1.17
N GLU A 25 6.35 43.72 -1.97
CA GLU A 25 6.39 42.70 -3.03
C GLU A 25 6.74 41.29 -2.52
N LEU A 26 7.24 41.17 -1.27
CA LEU A 26 7.52 39.88 -0.62
C LEU A 26 6.27 39.24 -0.01
N SER A 27 5.19 40.02 0.18
CA SER A 27 3.89 39.52 0.62
C SER A 27 2.87 39.66 -0.52
N ARG A 28 3.00 38.83 -1.55
CA ARG A 28 1.82 38.52 -2.38
C ARG A 28 0.86 37.75 -1.48
N HIS A 29 -0.09 38.45 -0.85
CA HIS A 29 -1.26 37.82 -0.26
C HIS A 29 -2.09 37.24 -1.41
N GLU A 30 -1.75 36.02 -1.79
CA GLU A 30 -2.54 35.20 -2.68
C GLU A 30 -3.86 34.87 -1.94
N PRO A 31 -5.04 35.09 -2.55
CA PRO A 31 -6.31 34.89 -1.88
C PRO A 31 -6.39 33.45 -1.35
N ILE A 32 -6.67 33.32 -0.06
CA ILE A 32 -6.85 32.03 0.59
C ILE A 32 -8.09 31.40 -0.04
N SER A 33 -7.86 30.39 -0.87
CA SER A 33 -8.91 29.57 -1.47
C SER A 33 -8.98 28.26 -0.69
N ASP A 34 -10.19 27.72 -0.56
CA ASP A 34 -10.43 26.46 0.17
C ASP A 34 -9.58 25.31 -0.38
N LEU A 35 -9.35 25.31 -1.70
CA LEU A 35 -8.54 24.31 -2.39
C LEU A 35 -7.06 24.35 -1.96
N LYS A 36 -6.56 25.50 -1.50
CA LYS A 36 -5.18 25.67 -1.01
C LYS A 36 -4.92 24.85 0.26
N TYR A 37 -5.92 24.72 1.14
CA TYR A 37 -5.81 23.86 2.32
C TYR A 37 -5.67 22.40 1.92
N VAL A 38 -6.39 21.97 0.89
CA VAL A 38 -6.30 20.61 0.34
C VAL A 38 -4.94 20.38 -0.34
N GLU A 39 -4.45 21.34 -1.13
CA GLU A 39 -3.11 21.30 -1.73
C GLU A 39 -2.00 21.21 -0.67
N GLN A 40 -2.14 21.92 0.45
CA GLN A 40 -1.19 21.87 1.57
C GLN A 40 -1.15 20.50 2.23
N VAL A 41 -2.32 19.88 2.48
CA VAL A 41 -2.40 18.53 3.04
C VAL A 41 -1.66 17.51 2.17
N VAL A 42 -1.79 17.63 0.84
CA VAL A 42 -1.16 16.73 -0.14
C VAL A 42 0.34 17.01 -0.32
N SER A 43 0.74 18.27 -0.43
CA SER A 43 2.15 18.66 -0.63
C SER A 43 3.02 18.39 0.60
N ILE A 44 2.48 18.58 1.81
CA ILE A 44 3.19 18.30 3.06
C ILE A 44 3.10 16.80 3.44
N GLN A 45 2.22 16.04 2.77
CA GLN A 45 1.96 14.63 3.05
C GLN A 45 1.52 14.39 4.50
N TYR A 46 0.51 15.14 4.95
CA TYR A 46 0.02 15.02 6.34
C TYR A 46 -0.38 13.57 6.67
N PRO A 47 -0.08 13.08 7.89
CA PRO A 47 -0.71 11.88 8.45
C PRO A 47 -2.24 12.05 8.47
N VAL A 48 -3.00 10.99 8.19
CA VAL A 48 -4.47 11.05 8.03
C VAL A 48 -5.19 11.72 9.21
N ALA A 49 -4.78 11.45 10.45
CA ALA A 49 -5.37 12.06 11.64
C ALA A 49 -5.14 13.57 11.68
N ALA A 50 -3.89 14.00 11.45
CA ALA A 50 -3.52 15.41 11.41
C ALA A 50 -4.19 16.13 10.24
N ALA A 51 -4.27 15.50 9.06
CA ALA A 51 -4.97 16.04 7.89
C ALA A 51 -6.44 16.29 8.19
N ARG A 52 -7.13 15.33 8.82
CA ARG A 52 -8.54 15.47 9.20
C ARG A 52 -8.74 16.62 10.18
N THR A 53 -7.93 16.71 11.23
CA THR A 53 -8.00 17.81 12.21
C THR A 53 -7.70 19.16 11.55
N TYR A 54 -6.72 19.21 10.65
CA TYR A 54 -6.35 20.43 9.94
C TYR A 54 -7.48 20.93 9.02
N LEU A 55 -8.05 20.04 8.21
CA LEU A 55 -9.16 20.39 7.31
C LEU A 55 -10.42 20.76 8.08
N GLN A 56 -10.76 20.04 9.16
CA GLN A 56 -11.92 20.38 10.00
C GLN A 56 -11.79 21.74 10.72
N ARG A 57 -10.56 22.21 10.97
CA ARG A 57 -10.34 23.54 11.59
C ARG A 57 -10.46 24.68 10.59
N ASN A 58 -10.09 24.44 9.33
CA ASN A 58 -10.01 25.48 8.30
C ASN A 58 -11.19 25.46 7.32
N MET A 59 -11.96 24.38 7.27
CA MET A 59 -13.05 24.15 6.32
C MET A 59 -14.25 23.49 7.00
N ALA A 60 -15.46 23.79 6.51
CA ALA A 60 -16.72 23.24 7.04
C ALA A 60 -17.19 21.96 6.31
N ASN A 61 -16.46 21.52 5.29
CA ASN A 61 -16.80 20.36 4.46
C ASN A 61 -16.70 19.04 5.22
N ILE A 62 -17.48 18.06 4.77
CA ILE A 62 -17.39 16.69 5.27
C ILE A 62 -16.08 16.07 4.76
N VAL A 63 -15.25 15.62 5.70
CA VAL A 63 -13.97 14.95 5.39
C VAL A 63 -14.08 13.47 5.71
N SER A 64 -14.01 12.65 4.68
CA SER A 64 -13.95 11.19 4.75
C SER A 64 -12.58 10.70 4.26
N TYR A 65 -12.28 9.42 4.49
CA TYR A 65 -11.06 8.81 3.96
C TYR A 65 -11.34 7.45 3.34
N LYS A 66 -10.52 7.11 2.35
CA LYS A 66 -10.54 5.83 1.65
C LYS A 66 -9.16 5.21 1.70
N LEU A 67 -9.09 3.99 2.19
CA LEU A 67 -7.84 3.23 2.23
C LEU A 67 -7.50 2.70 0.84
N VAL A 68 -6.28 2.94 0.38
CA VAL A 68 -5.77 2.51 -0.92
C VAL A 68 -4.51 1.68 -0.72
N GLU A 69 -4.26 0.68 -1.57
CA GLU A 69 -3.02 -0.10 -1.50
C GLU A 69 -1.81 0.81 -1.78
N ALA A 70 -0.83 0.79 -0.88
CA ALA A 70 0.41 1.56 -1.00
C ALA A 70 1.24 1.07 -2.20
N ARG A 71 1.79 2.01 -2.98
CA ARG A 71 2.77 1.74 -4.04
C ARG A 71 4.18 1.62 -3.45
N ARG A 72 5.15 1.14 -4.25
CA ARG A 72 6.42 0.54 -3.79
C ARG A 72 7.34 1.39 -2.88
N GLY A 73 7.10 2.62 -2.50
CA GLY A 73 7.99 3.43 -1.62
C GLY A 73 7.29 4.72 -1.29
N GLU A 74 5.99 4.54 -1.17
CA GLU A 74 5.06 5.51 -0.70
C GLU A 74 5.07 5.43 0.82
N GLN A 75 5.06 6.59 1.47
CA GLN A 75 4.85 6.65 2.91
C GLN A 75 3.41 6.21 3.21
N VAL A 76 3.26 5.41 4.26
CA VAL A 76 2.00 4.78 4.64
C VAL A 76 1.31 5.67 5.65
N GLY A 77 -0.02 5.79 5.58
CA GLY A 77 -0.79 6.58 6.54
C GLY A 77 -0.78 8.09 6.29
N THR A 78 -0.06 8.56 5.27
CA THR A 78 -0.08 9.95 4.77
C THR A 78 -1.11 10.12 3.66
N VAL A 79 -1.59 11.34 3.40
CA VAL A 79 -2.53 11.59 2.29
C VAL A 79 -1.78 11.55 0.95
N ARG A 80 -2.18 10.64 0.03
CA ARG A 80 -1.61 10.54 -1.33
C ARG A 80 -2.25 11.52 -2.30
N GLU A 81 -3.57 11.47 -2.34
CA GLU A 81 -4.39 12.28 -3.22
C GLU A 81 -5.72 12.55 -2.51
N VAL A 82 -6.39 13.62 -2.92
CA VAL A 82 -7.70 14.00 -2.41
C VAL A 82 -8.68 14.04 -3.57
N GLU A 83 -9.78 13.32 -3.41
CA GLU A 83 -10.92 13.36 -4.31
C GLU A 83 -11.97 14.29 -3.70
N ILE A 84 -12.30 15.34 -4.40
CA ILE A 84 -13.38 16.26 -4.05
C ILE A 84 -14.59 15.93 -4.92
N ARG A 85 -15.73 15.69 -4.30
CA ARG A 85 -17.01 15.43 -4.96
C ARG A 85 -17.89 16.65 -4.82
N HIS A 86 -18.10 17.36 -5.93
CA HIS A 86 -18.90 18.57 -5.92
C HIS A 86 -20.39 18.24 -5.92
N ALA A 87 -21.14 18.74 -4.93
CA ALA A 87 -22.57 18.44 -4.79
C ALA A 87 -23.40 19.06 -5.93
N ASN A 88 -23.03 20.27 -6.37
CA ASN A 88 -23.81 21.06 -7.33
C ASN A 88 -23.65 20.62 -8.79
N SER A 89 -22.45 20.18 -9.18
CA SER A 89 -22.15 19.79 -10.57
C SER A 89 -22.08 18.28 -10.78
N GLY A 90 -21.92 17.48 -9.71
CA GLY A 90 -21.62 16.05 -9.80
C GLY A 90 -20.24 15.74 -10.39
N GLU A 91 -19.44 16.77 -10.71
CA GLU A 91 -18.08 16.63 -11.21
C GLU A 91 -17.12 16.29 -10.07
N ARG A 92 -15.96 15.74 -10.42
CA ARG A 92 -14.92 15.35 -9.47
C ARG A 92 -13.65 16.13 -9.73
N THR A 93 -13.07 16.64 -8.66
CA THR A 93 -11.75 17.28 -8.68
C THR A 93 -10.76 16.41 -7.95
N TRP A 94 -9.59 16.21 -8.55
CA TRP A 94 -8.51 15.42 -7.99
C TRP A 94 -7.35 16.33 -7.65
N VAL A 95 -6.92 16.32 -6.39
CA VAL A 95 -5.69 16.99 -5.94
C VAL A 95 -4.65 15.90 -5.68
N ARG A 96 -3.62 15.85 -6.51
CA ARG A 96 -2.59 14.81 -6.49
C ARG A 96 -1.22 15.38 -6.12
N GLY A 97 -0.48 14.67 -5.29
CA GLY A 97 0.91 15.02 -4.99
C GLY A 97 1.84 14.45 -6.05
N GLU A 98 2.34 15.28 -6.96
CA GLU A 98 3.38 14.90 -7.90
C GLU A 98 4.75 15.10 -7.26
N ARG A 99 5.54 14.03 -7.21
CA ARG A 99 6.93 14.06 -6.77
C ARG A 99 7.76 14.73 -7.87
N VAL A 100 8.38 15.86 -7.58
CA VAL A 100 9.24 16.61 -8.52
C VAL A 100 10.62 16.82 -7.94
N LEU A 101 11.62 16.81 -8.81
CA LEU A 101 13.00 17.17 -8.51
C LEU A 101 13.14 18.69 -8.39
N ALA A 102 14.28 19.16 -7.89
CA ALA A 102 14.59 20.60 -7.80
C ALA A 102 14.55 21.32 -9.16
N ASN A 103 14.75 20.60 -10.27
CA ASN A 103 14.65 21.12 -11.64
C ASN A 103 13.20 21.14 -12.19
N GLY A 104 12.21 20.71 -11.42
CA GLY A 104 10.80 20.65 -11.81
C GLY A 104 10.42 19.40 -12.62
N GLU A 105 11.36 18.50 -12.91
CA GLU A 105 11.04 17.23 -13.59
C GLU A 105 10.39 16.22 -12.63
N PRO A 106 9.51 15.34 -13.13
CA PRO A 106 8.90 14.31 -12.30
C PRO A 106 9.98 13.35 -11.77
N ALA A 107 10.06 13.20 -10.45
CA ALA A 107 11.04 12.36 -9.81
C ALA A 107 10.70 10.87 -10.01
N SER A 108 11.70 10.08 -10.38
CA SER A 108 11.53 8.64 -10.44
C SER A 108 11.30 8.05 -9.05
N PHE A 109 10.69 6.87 -9.01
CA PHE A 109 10.39 6.17 -7.77
C PHE A 109 11.64 5.85 -6.91
N PHE A 110 12.82 5.75 -7.54
CA PHE A 110 14.06 5.40 -6.85
C PHE A 110 14.82 6.58 -6.26
N VAL A 111 14.35 7.82 -6.48
CA VAL A 111 15.01 9.01 -5.96
C VAL A 111 14.75 9.13 -4.45
N PRO A 112 15.80 9.31 -3.61
CA PRO A 112 15.65 9.52 -2.17
C PRO A 112 14.71 10.69 -1.83
N ASP A 113 13.91 10.54 -0.77
CA ASP A 113 12.88 11.52 -0.38
C ASP A 113 13.43 12.93 -0.12
N HIS A 114 14.67 13.06 0.38
CA HIS A 114 15.28 14.36 0.66
C HIS A 114 15.66 15.18 -0.58
N LEU A 115 15.63 14.58 -1.78
CA LEU A 115 15.89 15.25 -3.07
C LEU A 115 14.60 15.55 -3.84
N VAL A 116 13.46 15.20 -3.27
CA VAL A 116 12.16 15.27 -3.92
C VAL A 116 11.26 16.24 -3.15
N THR A 117 10.60 17.12 -3.89
CA THR A 117 9.54 17.98 -3.36
C THR A 117 8.21 17.48 -3.91
N VAL A 118 7.17 17.44 -3.07
CA VAL A 118 5.83 17.06 -3.53
C VAL A 118 5.07 18.34 -3.87
N GLN A 119 4.71 18.51 -5.14
CA GLN A 119 3.87 19.61 -5.59
C GLN A 119 2.44 19.10 -5.81
N ALA A 120 1.47 19.86 -5.31
CA ALA A 120 0.06 19.53 -5.52
C ALA A 120 -0.35 19.96 -6.94
N ARG A 121 -0.93 19.01 -7.68
CA ARG A 121 -1.53 19.24 -8.99
C ARG A 121 -3.03 19.01 -8.90
N VAL A 122 -3.79 19.94 -9.45
CA VAL A 122 -5.26 19.90 -9.46
C VAL A 122 -5.72 19.51 -10.86
N ASP A 123 -6.37 18.37 -10.97
CA ASP A 123 -6.99 17.88 -12.20
C ASP A 123 -8.52 17.90 -12.06
N GLY A 124 -9.25 18.31 -13.10
CA GLY A 124 -10.72 18.27 -13.14
C GLY A 124 -11.41 19.64 -13.00
N ALA A 125 -12.66 19.64 -12.51
CA ALA A 125 -13.53 20.81 -12.46
C ALA A 125 -12.96 21.98 -11.64
N GLY A 126 -12.25 21.67 -10.56
CA GLY A 126 -11.58 22.64 -9.69
C GLY A 126 -10.34 23.31 -10.30
N SER A 127 -9.94 22.94 -11.52
CA SER A 127 -8.92 23.71 -12.26
C SER A 127 -9.41 25.11 -12.64
N LYS A 128 -10.73 25.33 -12.70
CA LYS A 128 -11.34 26.63 -13.06
C LYS A 128 -11.96 27.36 -11.87
N ALA A 129 -12.51 26.62 -10.90
CA ALA A 129 -13.10 27.16 -9.68
C ALA A 129 -12.29 26.73 -8.45
N ARG A 130 -11.74 27.70 -7.73
CA ARG A 130 -10.87 27.48 -6.56
C ARG A 130 -11.60 27.44 -5.21
N ASN A 131 -12.92 27.69 -5.20
CA ASN A 131 -13.74 27.72 -3.97
C ASN A 131 -14.62 26.47 -3.92
N LEU A 132 -14.84 25.96 -2.70
CA LEU A 132 -15.61 24.74 -2.46
C LEU A 132 -17.01 25.10 -1.94
N GLY A 133 -18.02 24.34 -2.36
CA GLY A 133 -19.37 24.45 -1.81
C GLY A 133 -19.43 23.85 -0.40
N VAL A 134 -20.37 24.29 0.42
CA VAL A 134 -20.54 23.78 1.80
C VAL A 134 -20.87 22.28 1.81
N ASP A 135 -21.62 21.80 0.80
CA ASP A 135 -22.05 20.41 0.67
C ASP A 135 -21.05 19.50 -0.08
N ASP A 136 -19.89 20.03 -0.47
CA ASP A 136 -18.87 19.23 -1.17
C ASP A 136 -18.19 18.24 -0.21
N ASP A 137 -18.05 16.98 -0.64
CA ASP A 137 -17.44 15.89 0.13
C ASP A 137 -15.96 15.73 -0.25
N ILE A 138 -15.09 15.71 0.75
CA ILE A 138 -13.64 15.60 0.60
C ILE A 138 -13.22 14.20 1.04
N VAL A 139 -12.71 13.41 0.10
CA VAL A 139 -12.27 12.04 0.32
C VAL A 139 -10.75 11.97 0.27
N LEU A 140 -10.10 11.72 1.40
CA LEU A 140 -8.66 11.53 1.50
C LEU A 140 -8.28 10.10 1.09
N HIS A 141 -7.42 9.92 0.10
CA HIS A 141 -6.91 8.60 -0.28
C HIS A 141 -5.61 8.31 0.48
N VAL A 142 -5.66 7.31 1.37
CA VAL A 142 -4.57 6.99 2.30
C VAL A 142 -3.95 5.65 1.93
N PRO A 143 -2.69 5.60 1.45
CA PRO A 143 -1.92 4.38 1.27
C PRO A 143 -1.78 3.58 2.56
N VAL A 144 -2.15 2.30 2.50
CA VAL A 144 -1.95 1.30 3.56
C VAL A 144 -1.17 0.10 3.03
N ARG A 145 -0.27 -0.45 3.86
CA ARG A 145 0.41 -1.73 3.62
C ARG A 145 -0.53 -2.87 4.02
N GLY A 146 -1.46 -3.22 3.11
CA GLY A 146 -2.42 -4.30 3.33
C GLY A 146 -3.47 -3.99 4.41
N TYR A 147 -4.54 -4.79 4.42
CA TYR A 147 -5.71 -4.57 5.28
C TYR A 147 -5.56 -5.12 6.70
N LEU A 148 -4.53 -5.92 6.99
CA LEU A 148 -4.30 -6.55 8.30
C LEU A 148 -3.63 -5.63 9.33
N ARG A 149 -3.20 -4.42 8.93
CA ARG A 149 -2.49 -3.47 9.79
C ARG A 149 -3.41 -2.53 10.59
N PHE A 150 -4.69 -2.86 10.75
CA PHE A 150 -5.60 -2.06 11.61
C PHE A 150 -5.39 -2.32 13.10
N LEU A 151 -4.83 -3.48 13.48
CA LEU A 151 -4.65 -3.89 14.87
C LEU A 151 -3.49 -3.20 15.62
N PRO A 152 -2.34 -2.84 15.00
CA PRO A 152 -1.21 -2.29 15.76
C PRO A 152 -1.30 -0.80 16.10
N GLY A 153 -2.19 -0.03 15.47
CA GLY A 153 -2.37 1.39 15.81
C GLY A 153 -2.88 1.62 17.24
N ILE A 154 -3.41 0.57 17.87
CA ILE A 154 -3.86 0.56 19.27
C ILE A 154 -2.68 0.34 20.23
N TYR A 155 -1.60 -0.29 19.74
CA TYR A 155 -0.44 -0.69 20.55
C TYR A 155 0.82 0.12 20.26
N GLN A 156 0.86 0.90 19.18
CA GLN A 156 1.82 2.00 19.05
C GLN A 156 1.50 2.99 20.14
N GLY A 157 2.26 2.93 21.24
CA GLY A 157 2.12 3.88 22.31
C GLY A 157 2.17 5.29 21.73
N GLU A 158 1.14 6.09 21.99
CA GLU A 158 1.26 7.55 21.92
C GLU A 158 2.21 8.00 23.04
N GLY A 159 3.48 7.65 22.91
CA GLY A 159 4.54 7.99 23.84
C GLY A 159 5.58 8.80 23.09
N PRO A 160 5.79 10.08 23.41
CA PRO A 160 6.95 10.79 22.91
C PRO A 160 8.17 10.16 23.62
N VAL A 161 8.79 9.15 23.01
CA VAL A 161 10.21 8.88 23.27
C VAL A 161 10.97 9.96 22.51
N GLN A 162 10.79 11.22 22.91
CA GLN A 162 11.85 12.17 22.71
C GLN A 162 13.01 11.61 23.54
N ALA A 163 14.04 11.13 22.84
CA ALA A 163 15.34 10.99 23.44
C ALA A 163 15.69 12.36 24.02
N ARG A 164 15.41 12.54 25.31
CA ARG A 164 15.85 13.71 26.05
C ARG A 164 17.36 13.54 26.11
N GLU A 165 18.07 14.30 25.29
CA GLU A 165 19.51 14.42 25.37
C GLU A 165 19.82 15.07 26.71
N VAL A 166 20.01 14.25 27.74
CA VAL A 166 20.45 14.71 29.05
C VAL A 166 21.92 15.01 28.91
N GLU A 167 22.27 16.27 28.72
CA GLU A 167 23.65 16.73 28.87
C GLU A 167 24.13 16.33 30.27
N ARG A 168 25.06 15.38 30.32
CA ARG A 168 25.73 14.98 31.56
C ARG A 168 26.69 16.08 31.98
N ALA A 169 26.21 17.04 32.77
CA ALA A 169 27.09 17.90 33.53
C ALA A 169 27.72 17.10 34.67
N ARG A 170 29.04 16.90 34.65
CA ARG A 170 29.79 16.44 35.82
C ARG A 170 29.85 17.58 36.83
N ASP A 171 29.57 17.34 38.11
CA ASP A 171 29.61 18.36 39.18
C ASP A 171 30.95 19.12 39.25
N THR A 172 32.04 18.52 38.77
CA THR A 172 33.34 19.19 38.61
C THR A 172 33.30 20.41 37.67
N ALA A 173 32.27 20.55 36.82
CA ALA A 173 32.07 21.71 35.95
C ALA A 173 31.29 22.85 36.65
N LEU A 174 30.45 22.54 37.65
CA LEU A 174 29.72 23.53 38.45
C LEU A 174 30.61 24.12 39.56
N ALA A 175 31.56 23.35 40.07
CA ALA A 175 32.53 23.82 41.07
C ALA A 175 33.54 24.85 40.52
N ARG A 176 33.78 24.88 39.20
CA ARG A 176 34.74 25.84 38.60
C ARG A 176 34.21 27.27 38.47
N TYR A 177 32.90 27.49 38.64
CA TYR A 177 32.28 28.81 38.44
C TYR A 177 31.72 29.46 39.71
N ARG A 178 31.91 28.86 40.90
CA ARG A 178 31.67 29.55 42.17
C ARG A 178 32.99 29.87 42.85
N SER A 179 33.52 31.04 42.52
CA SER A 179 34.47 31.75 43.39
C SER A 179 33.76 32.09 44.71
N GLY A 180 34.14 31.42 45.79
CA GLY A 180 33.67 31.75 47.14
C GLY A 180 33.83 30.56 48.08
N GLU A 181 34.70 30.74 49.07
CA GLU A 181 35.13 29.77 50.10
C GLU A 181 34.00 28.91 50.67
N LEU A 182 34.24 27.60 50.80
CA LEU A 182 33.39 26.68 51.54
C LEU A 182 33.99 26.44 52.94
N PRO A 183 33.20 26.54 54.03
CA PRO A 183 33.67 26.20 55.36
C PRO A 183 33.84 24.70 55.52
N GLU A 184 34.88 24.37 56.28
CA GLU A 184 35.27 23.07 56.79
C GLU A 184 34.12 22.37 57.53
N VAL A 185 33.42 21.46 56.84
CA VAL A 185 32.59 20.45 57.52
C VAL A 185 32.87 19.09 56.90
N ARG A 186 33.50 18.24 57.72
CA ARG A 186 33.70 16.81 57.51
C ARG A 186 32.37 16.13 57.14
N SER A 187 32.14 15.88 55.86
CA SER A 187 31.41 14.70 55.43
C SER A 187 32.43 13.76 54.81
N ILE A 188 32.62 12.61 55.44
CA ILE A 188 33.35 11.50 54.85
C ILE A 188 32.62 11.17 53.55
N GLU A 189 33.20 11.57 52.43
CA GLU A 189 32.75 11.24 51.10
C GLU A 189 33.07 9.76 50.91
N TYR A 190 32.04 8.91 50.99
CA TYR A 190 32.16 7.54 50.51
C TYR A 190 32.24 7.63 49.00
N ASP A 191 33.46 7.50 48.47
CA ASP A 191 33.71 7.25 47.05
C ASP A 191 33.22 5.83 46.74
N LEU A 192 31.91 5.69 46.57
CA LEU A 192 31.30 4.50 46.00
C LEU A 192 31.45 4.60 44.49
N ASP A 193 32.56 4.08 43.99
CA ASP A 193 32.83 3.87 42.55
C ASP A 193 31.73 3.03 41.83
N GLU A 194 30.76 2.48 42.55
CA GLU A 194 29.52 1.94 41.99
C GLU A 194 28.37 2.31 42.92
N ASP A 195 27.50 3.25 42.53
CA ASP A 195 26.23 3.45 43.25
C ASP A 195 25.38 2.19 43.06
N PRO A 196 25.24 1.30 44.08
CA PRO A 196 24.58 0.01 43.93
C PRO A 196 23.10 0.21 43.57
N LEU A 197 22.52 1.35 43.96
CA LEU A 197 21.18 1.75 43.57
C LEU A 197 21.11 2.02 42.07
N ARG A 198 22.10 2.72 41.49
CA ARG A 198 22.18 2.95 40.04
C ARG A 198 22.36 1.66 39.26
N ARG A 199 23.23 0.76 39.71
CA ARG A 199 23.41 -0.57 39.09
C ARG A 199 22.12 -1.39 39.14
N THR A 200 21.42 -1.35 40.28
CA THR A 200 20.12 -2.02 40.47
C THR A 200 19.04 -1.43 39.56
N LEU A 201 18.91 -0.09 39.51
CA LEU A 201 17.97 0.60 38.65
C LEU A 201 18.27 0.40 37.15
N PHE A 202 19.54 0.27 36.77
CA PHE A 202 19.91 0.00 35.38
C PHE A 202 19.41 -1.36 34.88
N VAL A 203 19.39 -2.38 35.74
CA VAL A 203 18.79 -3.68 35.40
C VAL A 203 17.31 -3.51 35.10
N PHE A 204 16.56 -2.81 35.97
CA PHE A 204 15.13 -2.54 35.73
C PHE A 204 14.90 -1.71 34.46
N GLN A 205 15.74 -0.71 34.19
CA GLN A 205 15.66 0.08 32.97
C GLN A 205 15.94 -0.77 31.72
N HIS A 206 16.94 -1.64 31.74
CA HIS A 206 17.29 -2.51 30.62
C HIS A 206 16.17 -3.52 30.32
N GLU A 207 15.61 -4.15 31.34
CA GLU A 207 14.47 -5.06 31.20
C GLU A 207 13.24 -4.33 30.64
N MET A 208 12.90 -3.15 31.19
CA MET A 208 11.78 -2.34 30.69
C MET A 208 11.98 -1.93 29.24
N THR A 209 13.19 -1.48 28.87
CA THR A 209 13.48 -1.04 27.50
C THR A 209 13.37 -2.22 26.53
N THR A 210 13.82 -3.41 26.92
CA THR A 210 13.68 -4.64 26.12
C THR A 210 12.20 -4.99 25.89
N VAL A 211 11.36 -4.86 26.93
CA VAL A 211 9.92 -5.09 26.80
C VAL A 211 9.27 -4.03 25.90
N THR A 212 9.64 -2.75 26.05
CA THR A 212 9.14 -1.68 25.20
C THR A 212 9.53 -1.89 23.74
N ASP A 213 10.78 -2.24 23.45
CA ASP A 213 11.22 -2.58 22.09
C ASP A 213 10.40 -3.75 21.51
N GLN A 214 10.15 -4.80 22.30
CA GLN A 214 9.32 -5.92 21.86
C GLN A 214 7.88 -5.49 21.53
N ILE A 215 7.29 -4.62 22.34
CA ILE A 215 5.94 -4.07 22.12
C ILE A 215 5.91 -3.22 20.84
N ASP A 216 6.92 -2.37 20.65
CA ASP A 216 7.04 -1.52 19.46
C ASP A 216 7.14 -2.36 18.17
N HIS A 217 7.78 -3.52 18.24
CA HIS A 217 7.90 -4.48 17.14
C HIS A 217 6.69 -5.41 16.94
N LEU A 218 5.69 -5.44 17.83
CA LEU A 218 4.49 -6.26 17.64
C LEU A 218 3.75 -5.93 16.34
N VAL A 219 3.86 -4.68 15.89
CA VAL A 219 3.30 -4.22 14.61
C VAL A 219 3.82 -5.04 13.44
N ASP A 220 5.09 -5.44 13.47
CA ASP A 220 5.75 -6.15 12.39
C ASP A 220 5.24 -7.60 12.26
N LEU A 221 4.73 -8.18 13.36
CA LEU A 221 4.10 -9.50 13.33
C LEU A 221 2.79 -9.50 12.53
N THR A 222 2.11 -8.36 12.43
CA THR A 222 0.85 -8.25 11.68
C THR A 222 1.05 -8.04 10.19
N ASP A 223 2.26 -7.69 9.74
CA ASP A 223 2.56 -7.53 8.31
C ASP A 223 2.94 -8.90 7.71
N PRO A 224 2.12 -9.46 6.79
CA PRO A 224 2.43 -10.73 6.14
C PRO A 224 3.72 -10.71 5.34
N LEU A 225 4.29 -9.55 5.01
CA LEU A 225 5.56 -9.43 4.29
C LEU A 225 6.78 -9.45 5.23
N LEU A 226 6.61 -9.07 6.50
CA LEU A 226 7.70 -8.95 7.47
C LEU A 226 7.70 -10.06 8.52
N CYS A 227 6.52 -10.57 8.90
CA CYS A 227 6.39 -11.58 9.94
C CYS A 227 7.17 -12.87 9.61
N ASP A 228 7.51 -13.68 10.61
CA ASP A 228 8.05 -15.03 10.35
C ASP A 228 7.02 -15.87 9.56
N ALA A 229 7.49 -16.75 8.67
CA ALA A 229 6.64 -17.61 7.85
C ALA A 229 5.75 -18.53 8.72
N LYS A 230 6.23 -18.94 9.90
CA LYS A 230 5.47 -19.73 10.88
C LYS A 230 4.23 -19.02 11.41
N PHE A 231 4.18 -17.70 11.31
CA PHE A 231 3.06 -16.89 11.79
C PHE A 231 1.97 -16.68 10.73
N LEU A 232 2.25 -17.00 9.46
CA LEU A 232 1.31 -16.83 8.35
C LEU A 232 0.02 -17.66 8.52
N PRO A 233 0.04 -18.94 8.95
CA PRO A 233 -1.18 -19.70 9.18
C PRO A 233 -2.06 -19.08 10.27
N TRP A 234 -1.45 -18.53 11.32
CA TRP A 234 -2.18 -17.82 12.37
C TRP A 234 -2.84 -16.54 11.85
N LEU A 235 -2.13 -15.72 11.07
CA LEU A 235 -2.71 -14.55 10.41
C LEU A 235 -3.83 -14.92 9.42
N ALA A 236 -3.68 -16.03 8.69
CA ALA A 236 -4.70 -16.53 7.78
C ALA A 236 -5.96 -16.97 8.53
N SER A 237 -5.81 -17.56 9.72
CA SER A 237 -6.93 -17.97 10.57
C SER A 237 -7.85 -16.82 10.98
N TRP A 238 -7.32 -15.61 11.16
CA TRP A 238 -8.09 -14.42 11.49
C TRP A 238 -9.13 -14.04 10.43
N VAL A 239 -8.83 -14.35 9.16
CA VAL A 239 -9.70 -14.05 8.02
C VAL A 239 -10.50 -15.30 7.60
N GLY A 240 -10.35 -16.43 8.30
CA GLY A 240 -10.92 -17.71 7.90
C GLY A 240 -10.37 -18.22 6.57
N PHE A 241 -9.13 -17.86 6.23
CA PHE A 241 -8.49 -18.28 4.99
C PHE A 241 -7.64 -19.53 5.22
N GLU A 242 -7.96 -20.62 4.54
CA GLU A 242 -7.17 -21.86 4.60
C GLU A 242 -5.89 -21.71 3.77
N LEU A 243 -4.75 -21.61 4.46
CA LEU A 243 -3.44 -21.48 3.83
C LEU A 243 -2.82 -22.86 3.59
N ASP A 244 -2.41 -23.11 2.35
CA ASP A 244 -1.68 -24.33 1.98
C ASP A 244 -0.19 -24.16 2.30
N GLU A 245 0.28 -24.84 3.36
CA GLU A 245 1.68 -24.81 3.82
C GLU A 245 2.67 -25.38 2.79
N GLY A 246 2.19 -26.18 1.82
CA GLY A 246 3.00 -26.70 0.72
C GLY A 246 3.33 -25.64 -0.34
N LEU A 247 2.83 -24.41 -0.21
CA LEU A 247 3.17 -23.30 -1.09
C LEU A 247 4.52 -22.68 -0.72
N PRO A 248 5.27 -22.14 -1.71
CA PRO A 248 6.41 -21.29 -1.42
C PRO A 248 6.02 -20.11 -0.52
N VAL A 249 6.89 -19.74 0.42
CA VAL A 249 6.63 -18.67 1.41
C VAL A 249 6.17 -17.37 0.74
N HIS A 250 6.78 -16.98 -0.39
CA HIS A 250 6.36 -15.76 -1.09
C HIS A 250 4.90 -15.79 -1.59
N GLN A 251 4.39 -16.95 -2.00
CA GLN A 251 2.99 -17.12 -2.39
C GLN A 251 2.08 -17.11 -1.17
N GLN A 252 2.50 -17.75 -0.08
CA GLN A 252 1.77 -17.71 1.19
C GLN A 252 1.59 -16.26 1.67
N ARG A 253 2.67 -15.48 1.69
CA ARG A 253 2.65 -14.06 2.08
C ARG A 253 1.71 -13.24 1.19
N GLU A 254 1.76 -13.43 -0.13
CA GLU A 254 0.86 -12.74 -1.07
C GLU A 254 -0.61 -13.13 -0.89
N LEU A 255 -0.91 -14.40 -0.59
CA LEU A 255 -2.27 -14.85 -0.30
C LEU A 255 -2.80 -14.20 0.98
N VAL A 256 -2.04 -14.26 2.07
CA VAL A 256 -2.44 -13.67 3.35
C VAL A 256 -2.61 -12.15 3.21
N ARG A 257 -1.68 -11.48 2.52
CA ARG A 257 -1.76 -10.03 2.24
C ARG A 257 -3.04 -9.63 1.50
N ARG A 258 -3.52 -10.49 0.59
CA ARG A 258 -4.73 -10.24 -0.22
C ARG A 258 -5.97 -10.95 0.30
N ALA A 259 -5.89 -11.68 1.40
CA ALA A 259 -6.94 -12.60 1.86
C ALA A 259 -8.31 -11.92 1.98
N ILE A 260 -8.36 -10.74 2.61
CA ILE A 260 -9.61 -9.97 2.78
C ILE A 260 -10.23 -9.59 1.43
N ARG A 261 -9.39 -9.09 0.50
CA ARG A 261 -9.84 -8.69 -0.84
C ARG A 261 -10.35 -9.89 -1.62
N LEU A 262 -9.61 -11.00 -1.59
CA LEU A 262 -9.97 -12.27 -2.22
C LEU A 262 -11.31 -12.78 -1.68
N MET A 263 -11.47 -12.81 -0.35
CA MET A 263 -12.71 -13.22 0.33
C MET A 263 -13.89 -12.31 -0.04
N ARG A 264 -13.70 -11.00 -0.17
CA ARG A 264 -14.77 -10.08 -0.60
C ARG A 264 -15.19 -10.30 -2.05
N THR A 265 -14.27 -10.73 -2.90
CA THR A 265 -14.53 -11.01 -4.32
C THR A 265 -14.82 -12.48 -4.62
N ARG A 266 -14.89 -13.33 -3.60
CA ARG A 266 -15.17 -14.77 -3.71
C ARG A 266 -16.42 -15.03 -4.55
N GLY A 267 -16.36 -16.02 -5.42
CA GLY A 267 -17.46 -16.37 -6.33
C GLY A 267 -17.68 -15.39 -7.50
N THR A 268 -16.93 -14.28 -7.61
CA THR A 268 -16.97 -13.40 -8.78
C THR A 268 -15.92 -13.80 -9.82
N ARG A 269 -16.13 -13.41 -11.08
CA ARG A 269 -15.14 -13.60 -12.17
C ARG A 269 -13.75 -13.07 -11.78
N LEU A 270 -13.71 -11.85 -11.26
CA LEU A 270 -12.48 -11.19 -10.85
C LEU A 270 -11.81 -11.91 -9.67
N GLY A 271 -12.59 -12.39 -8.70
CA GLY A 271 -12.07 -13.14 -7.56
C GLY A 271 -11.43 -14.47 -7.97
N ILE A 272 -12.09 -15.23 -8.85
CA ILE A 272 -11.54 -16.49 -9.37
C ILE A 272 -10.25 -16.24 -10.17
N GLU A 273 -10.24 -15.23 -11.05
CA GLU A 273 -9.05 -14.85 -11.81
C GLU A 273 -7.89 -14.41 -10.89
N GLU A 274 -8.18 -13.62 -9.87
CA GLU A 274 -7.18 -13.12 -8.92
C GLU A 274 -6.64 -14.26 -8.05
N MET A 275 -7.50 -15.12 -7.50
CA MET A 275 -7.12 -16.27 -6.68
C MET A 275 -6.20 -17.23 -7.44
N VAL A 276 -6.59 -17.63 -8.65
CA VAL A 276 -5.80 -18.54 -9.47
C VAL A 276 -4.46 -17.89 -9.86
N ARG A 277 -4.46 -16.59 -10.16
CA ARG A 277 -3.24 -15.85 -10.50
C ARG A 277 -2.26 -15.80 -9.33
N VAL A 278 -2.73 -15.56 -8.11
CA VAL A 278 -1.83 -15.52 -6.93
C VAL A 278 -1.25 -16.91 -6.65
N LEU A 279 -2.06 -17.96 -6.74
CA LEU A 279 -1.62 -19.34 -6.46
C LEU A 279 -0.66 -19.93 -7.49
N THR A 280 -0.83 -19.55 -8.76
CA THR A 280 -0.09 -20.20 -9.86
C THR A 280 0.87 -19.27 -10.55
N SER A 281 0.77 -17.95 -10.34
CA SER A 281 1.47 -16.93 -11.14
C SER A 281 1.17 -17.04 -12.65
N ALA A 282 0.19 -17.85 -13.07
CA ALA A 282 -0.21 -18.00 -14.46
C ALA A 282 -1.27 -16.95 -14.83
N PRO A 283 -1.23 -16.41 -16.06
CA PRO A 283 -2.30 -15.59 -16.56
C PRO A 283 -3.53 -16.47 -16.82
N VAL A 284 -4.62 -16.15 -16.13
CA VAL A 284 -5.91 -16.86 -16.26
C VAL A 284 -7.00 -15.85 -16.59
N ARG A 285 -7.91 -16.24 -17.48
CA ARG A 285 -9.12 -15.50 -17.81
C ARG A 285 -10.33 -16.42 -17.73
N VAL A 286 -11.40 -15.93 -17.12
CA VAL A 286 -12.68 -16.63 -17.02
C VAL A 286 -13.60 -16.12 -18.13
N GLU A 287 -14.11 -17.05 -18.92
CA GLU A 287 -15.05 -16.78 -20.01
C GLU A 287 -16.43 -17.37 -19.66
N GLU A 288 -17.37 -16.50 -19.29
CA GLU A 288 -18.68 -16.88 -18.71
C GLU A 288 -19.71 -17.44 -19.71
N ARG A 289 -19.51 -17.22 -21.02
CA ARG A 289 -20.50 -17.56 -22.05
C ARG A 289 -19.96 -18.46 -23.15
N THR A 290 -18.76 -18.99 -22.98
CA THR A 290 -18.16 -19.89 -23.96
C THR A 290 -18.83 -21.25 -23.87
N VAL A 291 -19.45 -21.66 -24.98
CA VAL A 291 -20.08 -22.99 -25.06
C VAL A 291 -18.96 -24.04 -25.02
N PRO A 292 -18.99 -24.98 -24.06
CA PRO A 292 -18.01 -26.07 -24.05
C PRO A 292 -18.18 -26.93 -25.29
N ARG A 293 -17.13 -27.69 -25.62
CA ARG A 293 -17.20 -28.66 -26.73
C ARG A 293 -18.33 -29.66 -26.45
N GLY A 294 -19.35 -29.66 -27.30
CA GLY A 294 -20.42 -30.66 -27.25
C GLY A 294 -19.89 -32.04 -27.62
N ALA A 295 -20.42 -33.07 -26.98
CA ALA A 295 -20.16 -34.44 -27.41
C ALA A 295 -20.90 -34.70 -28.73
N VAL A 296 -20.17 -34.69 -29.84
CA VAL A 296 -20.69 -35.04 -31.16
C VAL A 296 -20.38 -36.51 -31.43
N LEU A 297 -21.42 -37.31 -31.69
CA LEU A 297 -21.26 -38.73 -32.06
C LEU A 297 -20.32 -38.84 -33.27
N GLY A 298 -19.30 -39.69 -33.17
CA GLY A 298 -18.24 -39.86 -34.18
C GLY A 298 -17.03 -38.91 -34.03
N GLN A 299 -17.13 -37.83 -33.26
CA GLN A 299 -16.00 -36.93 -32.96
C GLN A 299 -15.61 -36.88 -31.47
N ALA A 300 -16.38 -37.53 -30.60
CA ALA A 300 -16.11 -37.63 -29.18
C ALA A 300 -15.17 -38.80 -28.86
N HIS A 301 -14.14 -38.57 -28.05
CA HIS A 301 -13.33 -39.64 -27.47
C HIS A 301 -14.02 -40.16 -26.21
N LEU A 302 -14.58 -41.38 -26.31
CA LEU A 302 -15.23 -42.08 -25.18
C LEU A 302 -14.21 -42.56 -24.13
N ILE A 303 -12.95 -42.78 -24.54
CA ILE A 303 -11.85 -43.22 -23.69
C ILE A 303 -10.87 -42.06 -23.58
N GLY A 304 -11.13 -41.14 -22.65
CA GLY A 304 -10.21 -40.08 -22.27
C GLY A 304 -10.01 -40.06 -20.76
N GLY A 305 -8.97 -39.37 -20.29
CA GLY A 305 -8.72 -39.17 -18.87
C GLY A 305 -9.96 -38.64 -18.16
N ALA A 306 -10.27 -39.20 -16.98
CA ALA A 306 -11.41 -38.79 -16.17
C ALA A 306 -11.23 -37.36 -15.62
N THR A 307 -9.98 -36.92 -15.45
CA THR A 307 -9.64 -35.60 -14.92
C THR A 307 -8.93 -34.74 -15.96
N VAL A 308 -9.03 -33.41 -15.81
CA VAL A 308 -8.28 -32.43 -16.63
C VAL A 308 -6.78 -32.74 -16.61
N VAL A 309 -6.26 -33.21 -15.48
CA VAL A 309 -4.84 -33.50 -15.28
C VAL A 309 -4.41 -34.73 -16.08
N GLN A 310 -5.19 -35.80 -16.08
CA GLN A 310 -4.91 -36.98 -16.90
C GLN A 310 -4.94 -36.63 -18.40
N ARG A 311 -5.92 -35.84 -18.84
CA ARG A 311 -6.00 -35.36 -20.22
C ARG A 311 -4.79 -34.52 -20.59
N TYR A 312 -4.36 -33.64 -19.69
CA TYR A 312 -3.14 -32.85 -19.86
C TYR A 312 -1.87 -33.70 -19.94
N GLN A 313 -1.74 -34.77 -19.18
CA GLN A 313 -0.56 -35.65 -19.26
C GLN A 313 -0.54 -36.47 -20.55
N ARG A 314 -1.72 -36.87 -21.06
CA ARG A 314 -1.84 -37.77 -22.22
C ARG A 314 -1.93 -37.08 -23.58
N GLY A 315 -1.79 -35.76 -23.64
CA GLY A 315 -1.95 -35.06 -24.94
C GLY A 315 -3.41 -34.83 -25.35
N GLU A 316 -4.39 -35.31 -24.59
CA GLU A 316 -5.80 -35.41 -25.00
C GLU A 316 -6.54 -34.06 -25.06
N PRO A 317 -7.60 -33.93 -25.88
CA PRO A 317 -8.42 -32.73 -25.93
C PRO A 317 -9.24 -32.53 -24.64
N ALA A 318 -9.71 -31.29 -24.45
CA ALA A 318 -10.62 -30.94 -23.36
C ALA A 318 -11.87 -31.83 -23.36
N GLY A 319 -12.43 -32.05 -22.16
CA GLY A 319 -13.62 -32.86 -21.98
C GLY A 319 -14.79 -32.35 -22.81
N ALA A 320 -15.53 -33.28 -23.42
CA ALA A 320 -16.79 -32.98 -24.10
C ALA A 320 -17.95 -33.10 -23.11
N TYR A 321 -18.96 -32.24 -23.27
CA TYR A 321 -20.14 -32.21 -22.40
C TYR A 321 -21.40 -32.57 -23.19
N LEU A 322 -22.28 -33.33 -22.55
CA LEU A 322 -23.62 -33.60 -23.05
C LEU A 322 -24.56 -32.47 -22.58
N PHE A 323 -25.20 -31.81 -23.53
CA PHE A 323 -26.21 -30.80 -23.23
C PHE A 323 -27.27 -30.76 -24.33
N THR A 324 -28.50 -30.42 -23.95
CA THR A 324 -29.59 -30.21 -24.89
C THR A 324 -29.34 -28.89 -25.64
N PRO A 325 -29.18 -28.90 -26.98
CA PRO A 325 -29.04 -27.67 -27.74
C PRO A 325 -30.33 -26.87 -27.65
N PRO A 326 -30.26 -25.52 -27.73
CA PRO A 326 -31.44 -24.66 -27.56
C PRO A 326 -32.56 -24.96 -28.56
N GLN A 327 -32.22 -25.52 -29.73
CA GLN A 327 -33.17 -25.90 -30.78
C GLN A 327 -33.96 -27.19 -30.48
N ALA A 328 -33.45 -28.07 -29.60
CA ALA A 328 -34.06 -29.35 -29.26
C ALA A 328 -34.68 -29.37 -27.84
N ALA A 329 -34.88 -28.20 -27.25
CA ALA A 329 -35.39 -28.06 -25.89
C ALA A 329 -36.88 -28.40 -25.81
N THR A 330 -37.24 -29.21 -24.82
CA THR A 330 -38.63 -29.59 -24.52
C THR A 330 -38.96 -29.27 -23.07
N ALA A 331 -40.24 -29.33 -22.68
CA ALA A 331 -40.64 -29.14 -21.28
C ALA A 331 -39.97 -30.16 -20.32
N ALA A 332 -39.68 -31.38 -20.81
CA ALA A 332 -38.99 -32.42 -20.05
C ALA A 332 -37.45 -32.27 -20.05
N SER A 333 -36.88 -31.59 -21.05
CA SER A 333 -35.44 -31.36 -21.17
C SER A 333 -35.19 -29.90 -21.58
N PRO A 334 -35.19 -28.95 -20.63
CA PRO A 334 -35.10 -27.54 -20.94
C PRO A 334 -33.72 -27.18 -21.51
N ALA A 335 -33.69 -26.16 -22.36
CA ALA A 335 -32.45 -25.59 -22.88
C ALA A 335 -31.56 -25.13 -21.72
N ARG A 336 -30.25 -25.30 -21.91
CA ARG A 336 -29.25 -24.81 -20.97
C ARG A 336 -29.36 -23.29 -20.77
N LYS A 337 -29.40 -22.82 -19.52
CA LYS A 337 -29.22 -21.40 -19.20
C LYS A 337 -27.77 -20.97 -19.49
N PRO A 338 -27.51 -19.83 -20.15
CA PRO A 338 -26.16 -19.39 -20.52
C PRO A 338 -25.17 -19.32 -19.35
N THR A 339 -25.64 -19.03 -18.14
CA THR A 339 -24.82 -18.83 -16.92
C THR A 339 -24.41 -20.10 -16.20
N SER A 340 -24.82 -21.27 -16.67
CA SER A 340 -24.51 -22.54 -15.99
C SER A 340 -23.08 -23.06 -16.25
N PHE A 341 -22.33 -22.42 -17.16
CA PHE A 341 -20.95 -22.80 -17.49
C PHE A 341 -20.01 -21.60 -17.46
N PHE A 342 -18.74 -21.84 -17.16
CA PHE A 342 -17.68 -20.95 -17.62
C PHE A 342 -16.44 -21.74 -18.05
N THR A 343 -15.65 -21.15 -18.93
CA THR A 343 -14.37 -21.71 -19.36
C THR A 343 -13.24 -20.93 -18.72
N LEU A 344 -12.33 -21.62 -18.05
CA LEU A 344 -11.06 -21.07 -17.60
C LEU A 344 -10.05 -21.20 -18.73
N ARG A 345 -9.71 -20.05 -19.33
CA ARG A 345 -8.70 -19.97 -20.37
C ARG A 345 -7.33 -19.75 -19.72
N LEU A 346 -6.45 -20.73 -19.91
CA LEU A 346 -5.04 -20.67 -19.53
C LEU A 346 -4.17 -20.30 -20.74
N GLU A 347 -2.90 -19.99 -20.48
CA GLU A 347 -1.89 -19.76 -21.52
C GLU A 347 -1.71 -20.98 -22.45
N PRO A 348 -1.02 -20.85 -23.59
CA PRO A 348 -0.76 -21.99 -24.48
C PRO A 348 -0.06 -23.14 -23.75
N ARG A 349 -0.40 -24.38 -24.12
CA ARG A 349 0.08 -25.62 -23.47
C ARG A 349 1.61 -25.67 -23.37
N ASP A 350 2.30 -25.28 -24.44
CA ASP A 350 3.77 -25.25 -24.51
C ASP A 350 4.36 -24.25 -23.50
N ARG A 351 3.77 -23.05 -23.38
CA ARG A 351 4.20 -22.04 -22.40
C ARG A 351 3.93 -22.48 -20.97
N PHE A 352 2.78 -23.09 -20.73
CA PHE A 352 2.44 -23.64 -19.41
C PHE A 352 3.43 -24.74 -19.00
N GLN A 353 3.77 -25.65 -19.92
CA GLN A 353 4.76 -26.69 -19.68
C GLN A 353 6.16 -26.09 -19.44
N ASN A 354 6.57 -25.08 -20.22
CA ASN A 354 7.86 -24.41 -20.03
C ASN A 354 7.95 -23.67 -18.69
N ARG A 355 6.85 -23.09 -18.21
CA ARG A 355 6.81 -22.36 -16.94
C ARG A 355 6.85 -23.29 -15.73
N PHE A 356 6.09 -24.38 -15.75
CA PHE A 356 5.90 -25.23 -14.58
C PHE A 356 6.65 -26.56 -14.64
N GLY A 357 7.15 -26.96 -15.81
CA GLY A 357 7.89 -28.21 -16.00
C GLY A 357 7.12 -29.42 -15.47
N GLU A 358 7.77 -30.22 -14.63
CA GLU A 358 7.18 -31.40 -13.99
C GLU A 358 6.03 -31.05 -13.02
N ARG A 359 6.01 -29.83 -12.47
CA ARG A 359 4.96 -29.37 -11.54
C ARG A 359 3.66 -28.99 -12.26
N ALA A 360 3.63 -28.96 -13.58
CA ALA A 360 2.46 -28.55 -14.36
C ALA A 360 1.18 -29.32 -13.97
N ALA A 361 1.29 -30.64 -13.78
CA ALA A 361 0.17 -31.48 -13.35
C ALA A 361 -0.32 -31.14 -11.93
N GLN A 362 0.60 -30.87 -11.01
CA GLN A 362 0.28 -30.47 -9.63
C GLN A 362 -0.40 -29.09 -9.59
N VAL A 363 0.12 -28.14 -10.38
CA VAL A 363 -0.48 -26.81 -10.52
C VAL A 363 -1.90 -26.91 -11.08
N LEU A 364 -2.12 -27.72 -12.12
CA LEU A 364 -3.47 -27.96 -12.65
C LEU A 364 -4.42 -28.57 -11.63
N ARG A 365 -3.98 -29.56 -10.84
CA ARG A 365 -4.78 -30.09 -9.72
C ARG A 365 -5.17 -29.00 -8.74
N ARG A 366 -4.21 -28.13 -8.37
CA ARG A 366 -4.47 -27.02 -7.44
C ARG A 366 -5.46 -26.01 -8.02
N ILE A 367 -5.34 -25.65 -9.30
CA ILE A 367 -6.34 -24.79 -9.99
C ILE A 367 -7.72 -25.42 -9.92
N VAL A 368 -7.84 -26.72 -10.23
CA VAL A 368 -9.13 -27.43 -10.20
C VAL A 368 -9.72 -27.41 -8.79
N ASN A 369 -8.92 -27.68 -7.74
CA ASN A 369 -9.40 -27.69 -6.36
C ASN A 369 -9.91 -26.30 -5.93
N VAL A 370 -9.13 -25.26 -6.22
CA VAL A 370 -9.47 -23.87 -5.86
C VAL A 370 -10.74 -23.42 -6.56
N VAL A 371 -10.81 -23.62 -7.87
CA VAL A 371 -12.00 -23.23 -8.65
C VAL A 371 -13.21 -24.04 -8.20
N SER A 372 -13.03 -25.30 -7.83
CA SER A 372 -14.13 -26.14 -7.31
C SER A 372 -14.63 -25.67 -5.95
N ALA A 373 -13.77 -25.12 -5.10
CA ALA A 373 -14.15 -24.53 -3.81
C ALA A 373 -14.80 -23.14 -3.97
N GLU A 374 -14.38 -22.38 -4.99
CA GLU A 374 -14.87 -21.01 -5.22
C GLU A 374 -16.13 -20.94 -6.10
N LYS A 375 -16.42 -21.97 -6.90
CA LYS A 375 -17.56 -21.95 -7.83
C LYS A 375 -18.89 -22.09 -7.07
N PRO A 376 -19.96 -21.41 -7.52
CA PRO A 376 -21.31 -21.72 -7.06
C PRO A 376 -21.69 -23.17 -7.38
N SER A 377 -22.48 -23.81 -6.51
CA SER A 377 -22.85 -25.23 -6.64
C SER A 377 -23.51 -25.58 -7.98
N HIS A 378 -24.26 -24.64 -8.56
CA HIS A 378 -25.03 -24.80 -9.80
C HIS A 378 -24.25 -24.46 -11.08
N VAL A 379 -22.97 -24.12 -10.97
CA VAL A 379 -22.11 -23.75 -12.10
C VAL A 379 -21.05 -24.83 -12.32
N GLN A 380 -20.88 -25.22 -13.57
CA GLN A 380 -19.80 -26.12 -14.00
C GLN A 380 -18.71 -25.32 -14.74
N PHE A 381 -17.49 -25.86 -14.74
CA PHE A 381 -16.39 -25.25 -15.46
C PHE A 381 -15.59 -26.27 -16.26
N THR A 382 -14.86 -25.77 -17.27
CA THR A 382 -13.80 -26.52 -17.93
C THR A 382 -12.56 -25.65 -18.05
N ILE A 383 -11.42 -26.29 -18.27
CA ILE A 383 -10.14 -25.62 -18.51
C ILE A 383 -9.81 -25.78 -19.99
N ARG A 384 -9.51 -24.68 -20.66
CA ARG A 384 -9.05 -24.65 -22.05
C ARG A 384 -7.70 -23.93 -22.12
N PHE A 385 -6.74 -24.52 -22.82
CA PHE A 385 -5.48 -23.85 -23.14
C PHE A 385 -5.68 -22.99 -24.39
N ASP A 386 -5.08 -21.80 -24.42
CA ASP A 386 -5.14 -20.94 -25.60
C ASP A 386 -4.48 -21.62 -26.80
N GLU A 387 -5.20 -21.69 -27.91
CA GLU A 387 -4.73 -22.30 -29.16
C GLU A 387 -3.97 -21.29 -30.04
N ARG A 388 -4.01 -20.00 -29.69
CA ARG A 388 -3.30 -18.95 -30.42
C ARG A 388 -1.83 -18.95 -30.01
N ARG A 389 -0.95 -19.49 -30.87
CA ARG A 389 0.48 -19.15 -30.86
C ARG A 389 0.61 -17.66 -31.16
N GLN A 390 0.91 -16.85 -30.16
CA GLN A 390 1.47 -15.50 -30.32
C GLN A 390 2.94 -15.53 -29.95
#